data_AF-A0A2M7D2B3-F1
#
_entry.id   AF-A0A2M7D2B3-F1
#
_cell.length_a   1.000
_cell.length_b   1.000
_cell.length_c   1.000
_cell.angle_alpha   90.00
_cell.angle_beta   90.00
_cell.angle_gamma   90.00
#
_symmetry.space_group_name_H-M   'P 1'
#
loop_
_entity.id
_entity.type
_entity.pdbx_description
1 polymer ?
#
loop_
_entity_poly.entity_id
_entity_poly.type
_entity_poly.pdbx_seq_one_letter_code
_entity_poly.pdbx_strand_id
1 'polypeptide(L)'
;MKYLLGLTLTLLGGFSVADASVYSDALVGVEVIDRDNGAGYLPLLDAGGSTYIVAEPGHRYSVQLRNRSAARVLVVLSVDGVNALTGASADPQQSGYVLPAYGMAEIKGWRKSMDQVAEFVFSAPERSYAARTGRPQNVGVIGVAVFREAPVNYPFEQAPAATEERQSWRERGIDRAAPSAQAAAPAGVASANQAKRALADKDQYREDQHSADQHSELGTGHGQRTWSPVATTEFARASDTPDAIIELQYDTYRHLVERGVIPRQRHYHRQPRAFAGGFVADPPYR
;
A
#
# COMPACT_ATOMS: atom_id res chain seq x y z
N MET A 1 67.34 -6.28 -8.33
CA MET A 1 66.43 -7.41 -7.99
C MET A 1 65.72 -7.09 -6.69
N LYS A 2 64.38 -7.03 -6.76
CA LYS A 2 63.35 -7.43 -5.76
C LYS A 2 62.17 -6.45 -5.79
N TYR A 3 61.05 -6.99 -6.26
CA TYR A 3 59.73 -6.40 -6.42
C TYR A 3 58.95 -6.41 -5.09
N LEU A 4 58.02 -5.48 -4.91
CA LEU A 4 56.82 -5.59 -4.05
C LEU A 4 55.87 -4.45 -4.48
N LEU A 5 54.92 -4.65 -5.40
CA LEU A 5 53.62 -5.34 -5.34
C LEU A 5 52.65 -4.85 -4.23
N GLY A 6 51.86 -3.82 -4.57
CA GLY A 6 50.39 -3.81 -4.54
C GLY A 6 49.66 -3.59 -3.20
N LEU A 7 48.73 -2.61 -3.18
CA LEU A 7 47.29 -2.85 -3.03
C LEU A 7 46.54 -1.50 -3.20
N THR A 8 46.02 -1.22 -4.38
CA THR A 8 45.04 -0.14 -4.59
C THR A 8 43.67 -0.65 -4.17
N LEU A 9 43.18 -0.16 -3.04
CA LEU A 9 41.82 -0.39 -2.54
C LEU A 9 40.85 0.55 -3.28
N THR A 10 40.23 0.07 -4.34
CA THR A 10 39.17 0.78 -5.06
C THR A 10 37.87 0.62 -4.27
N LEU A 11 37.53 1.61 -3.44
CA LEU A 11 36.20 1.70 -2.80
C LEU A 11 35.17 2.11 -3.86
N LEU A 12 34.55 1.13 -4.51
CA LEU A 12 33.27 1.33 -5.19
C LEU A 12 32.19 1.56 -4.13
N GLY A 13 31.86 2.82 -3.88
CA GLY A 13 30.64 3.20 -3.16
C GLY A 13 29.44 2.93 -4.05
N GLY A 14 28.89 1.72 -3.96
CA GLY A 14 27.60 1.40 -4.57
C GLY A 14 26.49 2.18 -3.87
N PHE A 15 25.69 2.94 -4.64
CA PHE A 15 24.36 3.32 -4.19
C PHE A 15 23.56 2.03 -4.04
N SER A 16 23.33 1.60 -2.80
CA SER A 16 22.26 0.67 -2.53
C SER A 16 20.99 1.52 -2.48
N VAL A 17 20.23 1.53 -3.59
CA VAL A 17 18.78 1.74 -3.49
C VAL A 17 18.31 0.52 -2.72
N ALA A 18 18.30 0.65 -1.39
CA ALA A 18 17.81 -0.40 -0.54
C ALA A 18 16.32 -0.49 -0.82
N ASP A 19 15.93 -1.54 -1.56
CA ASP A 19 14.59 -2.12 -1.55
C ASP A 19 14.38 -2.74 -0.16
N ALA A 20 14.54 -1.93 0.88
CA ALA A 20 14.37 -2.32 2.26
C ALA A 20 12.99 -1.84 2.64
N SER A 21 11.98 -2.66 2.34
CA SER A 21 10.72 -2.55 3.05
C SER A 21 11.06 -2.64 4.54
N VAL A 22 10.99 -1.53 5.28
CA VAL A 22 11.14 -1.50 6.75
C VAL A 22 10.14 -2.45 7.43
N TYR A 23 9.15 -2.89 6.68
CA TYR A 23 8.15 -3.86 7.02
C TYR A 23 8.48 -5.28 6.54
N SER A 24 9.75 -5.66 6.37
CA SER A 24 10.14 -7.03 5.93
C SER A 24 9.49 -8.13 6.78
N ASP A 25 9.31 -7.87 8.08
CA ASP A 25 8.63 -8.76 9.05
C ASP A 25 7.16 -8.39 9.33
N ALA A 26 6.61 -7.38 8.66
CA ALA A 26 5.21 -7.00 8.88
C ALA A 26 4.25 -8.03 8.27
N LEU A 27 3.11 -8.22 8.93
CA LEU A 27 2.05 -9.10 8.45
C LEU A 27 1.48 -8.70 7.09
N VAL A 28 1.53 -7.40 6.79
CA VAL A 28 1.07 -6.81 5.54
C VAL A 28 2.15 -5.88 5.00
N GLY A 29 2.54 -6.07 3.74
CA GLY A 29 3.32 -5.09 2.99
C GLY A 29 2.42 -3.94 2.52
N VAL A 30 2.91 -2.71 2.62
CA VAL A 30 2.22 -1.49 2.21
C VAL A 30 3.11 -0.73 1.24
N GLU A 31 2.60 -0.48 0.04
CA GLU A 31 3.28 0.27 -1.01
C GLU A 31 2.33 1.33 -1.57
N VAL A 32 2.86 2.45 -2.04
CA VAL A 32 2.07 3.52 -2.65
C VAL A 32 2.40 3.62 -4.11
N ILE A 33 1.37 3.67 -4.94
CA ILE A 33 1.49 3.69 -6.40
C ILE A 33 1.14 5.09 -6.90
N ASP A 34 2.06 5.74 -7.62
CA ASP A 34 1.75 6.95 -8.38
C ASP A 34 1.05 6.55 -9.68
N ARG A 35 -0.18 7.04 -9.86
CA ARG A 35 -1.04 6.69 -10.99
C ARG A 35 -0.92 7.65 -12.17
N ASP A 36 -0.13 8.72 -12.05
CA ASP A 36 0.04 9.77 -13.05
C ASP A 36 1.45 9.81 -13.67
N ASN A 37 2.50 9.41 -12.94
CA ASN A 37 3.89 9.48 -13.43
C ASN A 37 4.42 8.20 -14.11
N GLY A 38 3.66 7.11 -14.15
CA GLY A 38 4.05 5.85 -14.83
C GLY A 38 5.21 5.08 -14.17
N ALA A 39 5.85 5.64 -13.13
CA ALA A 39 6.92 5.00 -12.33
C ALA A 39 6.43 3.80 -11.50
N GLY A 40 5.12 3.61 -11.36
CA GLY A 40 4.53 2.49 -10.62
C GLY A 40 4.53 2.77 -9.13
N TYR A 41 5.67 2.58 -8.44
CA TYR A 41 5.74 2.67 -6.97
C TYR A 41 6.54 3.89 -6.52
N LEU A 42 6.05 4.56 -5.47
CA LEU A 42 6.77 5.63 -4.80
C LEU A 42 7.82 5.04 -3.84
N PRO A 43 9.10 5.43 -3.95
CA PRO A 43 10.15 4.94 -3.06
C PRO A 43 9.90 5.30 -1.60
N LEU A 44 10.19 4.35 -0.71
CA LEU A 44 10.16 4.55 0.74
C LEU A 44 11.52 5.11 1.20
N LEU A 45 11.48 6.14 2.04
CA LEU A 45 12.65 6.81 2.60
C LEU A 45 12.62 6.70 4.12
N ASP A 46 13.64 6.09 4.72
CA ASP A 46 13.70 5.96 6.18
C ASP A 46 14.55 7.05 6.81
N ALA A 47 13.96 7.78 7.75
CA ALA A 47 14.64 8.83 8.50
C ALA A 47 14.08 8.94 9.92
N GLY A 48 14.96 8.94 10.92
CA GLY A 48 14.55 9.18 12.31
C GLY A 48 13.54 8.18 12.88
N GLY A 49 13.54 6.93 12.40
CA GLY A 49 12.59 5.89 12.83
C GLY A 49 11.19 6.02 12.22
N SER A 50 11.01 6.88 11.22
CA SER A 50 9.79 7.00 10.42
C SER A 50 10.09 6.71 8.95
N THR A 51 9.09 6.21 8.24
CA THR A 51 9.15 5.97 6.81
C THR A 51 8.39 7.07 6.07
N TYR A 52 9.02 7.63 5.06
CA TYR A 52 8.55 8.77 4.29
C TYR A 52 8.38 8.42 2.81
N ILE A 53 7.48 9.13 2.14
CA ILE A 53 7.24 9.05 0.72
C ILE A 53 7.32 10.46 0.13
N VAL A 54 8.05 10.60 -0.97
CA VAL A 54 8.01 11.82 -1.78
C VAL A 54 6.75 11.77 -2.63
N ALA A 55 5.89 12.75 -2.46
CA ALA A 55 4.64 12.88 -3.19
C ALA A 55 4.61 14.15 -4.03
N GLU A 56 4.02 14.05 -5.22
CA GLU A 56 3.84 15.18 -6.14
C GLU A 56 2.42 15.73 -5.99
N PRO A 57 2.25 17.03 -5.65
CA PRO A 57 0.92 17.63 -5.53
C PRO A 57 0.12 17.49 -6.83
N GLY A 58 -1.17 17.16 -6.69
CA GLY A 58 -2.09 16.93 -7.80
C GLY A 58 -2.05 15.51 -8.35
N HIS A 59 -1.05 14.69 -8.01
CA HIS A 59 -0.98 13.31 -8.50
C HIS A 59 -1.99 12.42 -7.79
N ARG A 60 -2.65 11.59 -8.58
CA ARG A 60 -3.47 10.47 -8.12
C ARG A 60 -2.57 9.36 -7.66
N TYR A 61 -2.98 8.71 -6.57
CA TYR A 61 -2.26 7.55 -6.07
C TYR A 61 -3.20 6.46 -5.58
N SER A 62 -2.65 5.27 -5.38
CA SER A 62 -3.34 4.17 -4.71
C SER A 62 -2.44 3.50 -3.69
N VAL A 63 -3.04 2.83 -2.71
CA VAL A 63 -2.31 2.06 -1.69
C VAL A 63 -2.43 0.59 -2.02
N GLN A 64 -1.31 -0.06 -2.25
CA GLN A 64 -1.21 -1.48 -2.47
C GLN A 64 -0.94 -2.19 -1.13
N LEU A 65 -1.79 -3.15 -0.80
CA LEU A 65 -1.71 -3.96 0.40
C LEU A 65 -1.43 -5.40 0.01
N ARG A 66 -0.44 -6.03 0.64
CA ARG A 66 -0.08 -7.44 0.39
C ARG A 66 -0.01 -8.20 1.70
N ASN A 67 -0.90 -9.16 1.91
CA ASN A 67 -0.80 -10.08 3.03
C ASN A 67 0.42 -10.99 2.85
N ARG A 68 1.26 -11.09 3.89
CA ARG A 68 2.47 -11.93 3.89
C ARG A 68 2.30 -13.22 4.69
N SER A 69 1.11 -13.44 5.25
CA SER A 69 0.78 -14.61 6.06
C SER A 69 -0.09 -15.64 5.33
N ALA A 70 -0.09 -16.87 5.87
CA ALA A 70 -0.91 -17.98 5.39
C ALA A 70 -2.38 -17.94 5.86
N ALA A 71 -2.79 -16.91 6.61
CA ALA A 71 -4.14 -16.74 7.14
C ALA A 71 -4.77 -15.46 6.60
N ARG A 72 -6.09 -15.29 6.73
CA ARG A 72 -6.73 -14.00 6.42
C ARG A 72 -6.28 -12.96 7.45
N VAL A 73 -6.18 -11.72 7.01
CA VAL A 73 -5.93 -10.57 7.88
C VAL A 73 -6.95 -9.49 7.60
N LEU A 74 -7.35 -8.77 8.64
CA LEU A 74 -8.14 -7.55 8.54
C LEU A 74 -7.20 -6.35 8.55
N VAL A 75 -7.41 -5.45 7.61
CA VAL A 75 -6.63 -4.23 7.45
C VAL A 75 -7.55 -3.02 7.56
N VAL A 76 -7.35 -2.24 8.61
CA VAL A 76 -7.99 -0.93 8.77
C VAL A 76 -7.03 0.11 8.18
N LEU A 77 -7.35 0.57 6.97
CA LEU A 77 -6.58 1.58 6.25
C LEU A 77 -7.16 2.97 6.52
N SER A 78 -6.26 3.91 6.83
CA SER A 78 -6.55 5.33 6.98
C SER A 78 -5.61 6.17 6.13
N VAL A 79 -6.13 7.28 5.64
CA VAL A 79 -5.40 8.32 4.92
C VAL A 79 -5.80 9.65 5.55
N ASP A 80 -4.84 10.43 5.99
CA ASP A 80 -5.05 11.70 6.71
C ASP A 80 -5.98 11.56 7.93
N GLY A 81 -5.86 10.46 8.65
CA GLY A 81 -6.74 10.16 9.79
C GLY A 81 -8.20 9.89 9.40
N VAL A 82 -8.47 9.52 8.15
CA VAL A 82 -9.80 9.18 7.65
C VAL A 82 -9.79 7.73 7.15
N ASN A 83 -10.69 6.91 7.67
CA ASN A 83 -10.82 5.51 7.28
C ASN A 83 -11.21 5.40 5.78
N ALA A 84 -10.42 4.66 5.00
CA ALA A 84 -10.60 4.52 3.56
C ALA A 84 -11.90 3.79 3.16
N LEU A 85 -12.42 2.92 4.04
CA LEU A 85 -13.64 2.15 3.81
C LEU A 85 -14.90 2.91 4.25
N THR A 86 -14.88 3.60 5.39
CA THR A 86 -16.09 4.22 5.96
C THR A 86 -16.16 5.72 5.71
N GLY A 87 -15.02 6.39 5.49
CA GLY A 87 -14.92 7.85 5.46
C GLY A 87 -15.05 8.52 6.83
N ALA A 88 -15.14 7.75 7.91
CA ALA A 88 -15.15 8.26 9.28
C ALA A 88 -13.74 8.64 9.75
N SER A 89 -13.63 9.33 10.88
CA SER A 89 -12.35 9.48 11.60
C SER A 89 -11.75 8.11 11.85
N ALA A 90 -10.46 7.96 11.57
CA ALA A 90 -9.75 6.71 11.70
C ALA A 90 -9.71 6.26 13.16
N ASP A 91 -10.15 5.03 13.38
CA ASP A 91 -10.02 4.31 14.63
C ASP A 91 -9.71 2.84 14.28
N PRO A 92 -8.65 2.22 14.84
CA PRO A 92 -8.31 0.83 14.56
C PRO A 92 -9.43 -0.18 14.86
N GLN A 93 -10.41 0.16 15.69
CA GLN A 93 -11.56 -0.68 16.01
C GLN A 93 -12.63 -0.74 14.92
N GLN A 94 -12.52 0.11 13.90
CA GLN A 94 -13.49 0.17 12.81
C GLN A 94 -13.36 -0.98 11.81
N SER A 95 -14.38 -1.15 10.99
CA SER A 95 -14.34 -2.04 9.83
C SER A 95 -13.19 -1.70 8.87
N GLY A 96 -12.68 -2.73 8.19
CA GLY A 96 -11.57 -2.63 7.25
C GLY A 96 -11.69 -3.66 6.12
N TYR A 97 -10.62 -3.79 5.36
CA TYR A 97 -10.51 -4.72 4.25
C TYR A 97 -9.97 -6.07 4.72
N VAL A 98 -10.60 -7.17 4.32
CA VAL A 98 -10.09 -8.51 4.59
C VAL A 98 -9.25 -8.97 3.42
N LEU A 99 -7.98 -9.27 3.67
CA LEU A 99 -7.08 -9.84 2.68
C LEU A 99 -7.00 -11.36 2.89
N PRO A 100 -7.21 -12.18 1.84
CA PRO A 100 -7.01 -13.62 1.97
C PRO A 100 -5.53 -13.95 2.19
N ALA A 101 -5.22 -15.19 2.55
CA ALA A 101 -3.85 -15.68 2.69
C ALA A 101 -3.02 -15.34 1.44
N TYR A 102 -1.88 -14.69 1.63
CA TYR A 102 -1.00 -14.18 0.57
C TYR A 102 -1.65 -13.24 -0.46
N GLY A 103 -2.87 -12.79 -0.17
CA GLY A 103 -3.68 -11.95 -1.04
C GLY A 103 -3.17 -10.53 -1.14
N MET A 104 -3.71 -9.83 -2.14
CA MET A 104 -3.31 -8.48 -2.48
C MET A 104 -4.54 -7.65 -2.81
N ALA A 105 -4.53 -6.38 -2.42
CA ALA A 105 -5.57 -5.43 -2.77
C ALA A 105 -4.98 -4.06 -3.10
N GLU A 106 -5.51 -3.41 -4.13
CA GLU A 106 -5.21 -2.02 -4.45
C GLU A 106 -6.37 -1.13 -4.02
N ILE A 107 -6.14 -0.28 -3.02
CA ILE A 107 -7.12 0.69 -2.56
C ILE A 107 -6.88 2.01 -3.30
N LYS A 108 -7.78 2.29 -4.24
CA LYS A 108 -7.66 3.42 -5.17
C LYS A 108 -8.18 4.74 -4.61
N GLY A 109 -8.86 4.73 -3.46
CA GLY A 109 -9.55 5.90 -2.94
C GLY A 109 -10.49 5.60 -1.77
N TRP A 110 -11.17 6.64 -1.28
CA TRP A 110 -12.21 6.51 -0.26
C TRP A 110 -13.48 5.89 -0.84
N ARG A 111 -13.99 4.85 -0.19
CA ARG A 111 -15.18 4.13 -0.61
C ARG A 111 -16.43 5.03 -0.61
N LYS A 112 -17.21 4.94 -1.70
CA LYS A 112 -18.52 5.61 -1.85
C LYS A 112 -19.68 4.63 -1.91
N SER A 113 -19.45 3.40 -2.37
CA SER A 113 -20.41 2.28 -2.42
C SER A 113 -19.65 0.95 -2.43
N MET A 114 -20.30 -0.20 -2.65
CA MET A 114 -19.62 -1.49 -2.87
C MET A 114 -18.85 -1.57 -4.21
N ASP A 115 -19.07 -0.59 -5.07
CA ASP A 115 -18.59 -0.60 -6.46
C ASP A 115 -17.69 0.59 -6.81
N GLN A 116 -17.73 1.67 -6.04
CA GLN A 116 -17.10 2.94 -6.39
C GLN A 116 -16.29 3.56 -5.24
N VAL A 117 -15.11 4.08 -5.58
CA VAL A 117 -14.30 4.95 -4.73
C VAL A 117 -14.31 6.38 -5.28
N ALA A 118 -13.97 7.36 -4.46
CA ALA A 118 -13.41 8.63 -4.88
C ALA A 118 -11.89 8.55 -4.77
N GLU A 119 -11.17 8.77 -5.86
CA GLU A 119 -9.71 8.56 -5.93
C GLU A 119 -8.93 9.37 -4.88
N PHE A 120 -7.82 8.82 -4.41
CA PHE A 120 -6.86 9.59 -3.62
C PHE A 120 -6.05 10.51 -4.54
N VAL A 121 -5.88 11.77 -4.13
CA VAL A 121 -5.08 12.78 -4.84
C VAL A 121 -4.25 13.55 -3.82
N PHE A 122 -2.94 13.64 -4.01
CA PHE A 122 -2.12 14.50 -3.16
C PHE A 122 -2.54 15.97 -3.34
N SER A 123 -2.78 16.70 -2.26
CA SER A 123 -3.33 18.05 -2.29
C SER A 123 -2.84 18.91 -1.14
N ALA A 124 -2.89 20.24 -1.28
CA ALA A 124 -2.50 21.16 -0.22
C ALA A 124 -3.35 20.97 1.07
N PRO A 125 -2.78 21.17 2.28
CA PRO A 125 -3.40 20.96 3.58
C PRO A 125 -4.67 21.78 3.75
N GLU A 126 -4.66 23.03 3.31
CA GLU A 126 -5.81 23.95 3.37
C GLU A 126 -7.04 23.42 2.62
N ARG A 127 -6.84 22.51 1.66
CA ARG A 127 -7.89 21.83 0.88
C ARG A 127 -8.06 20.35 1.22
N SER A 128 -7.24 19.80 2.11
CA SER A 128 -7.25 18.39 2.47
C SER A 128 -8.52 18.04 3.25
N TYR A 129 -9.08 16.86 3.00
CA TYR A 129 -10.37 16.46 3.58
C TYR A 129 -10.35 16.51 5.12
N ALA A 130 -9.22 16.14 5.73
CA ALA A 130 -9.00 16.22 7.17
C ALA A 130 -9.03 17.66 7.71
N ALA A 131 -8.40 18.62 7.02
CA ALA A 131 -8.44 20.03 7.40
C ALA A 131 -9.85 20.63 7.25
N ARG A 132 -10.57 20.31 6.16
CA ARG A 132 -11.97 20.76 5.94
C ARG A 132 -12.96 20.13 6.93
N THR A 133 -12.58 19.03 7.58
CA THR A 133 -13.38 18.36 8.62
C THR A 133 -12.86 18.60 10.04
N GLY A 134 -11.90 19.52 10.23
CA GLY A 134 -11.42 19.98 11.54
C GLY A 134 -10.43 19.04 12.25
N ARG A 135 -9.58 18.32 11.50
CA ARG A 135 -8.70 17.24 12.02
C ARG A 135 -7.25 17.37 11.51
N PRO A 136 -6.51 18.43 11.91
CA PRO A 136 -5.20 18.74 11.35
C PRO A 136 -4.07 17.79 11.78
N GLN A 137 -4.22 17.05 12.89
CA GLN A 137 -3.10 16.35 13.53
C GLN A 137 -2.54 15.13 12.77
N ASN A 138 -3.24 14.63 11.74
CA ASN A 138 -2.85 13.41 11.00
C ASN A 138 -2.68 13.66 9.49
N VAL A 139 -2.64 14.92 9.05
CA VAL A 139 -2.44 15.27 7.64
C VAL A 139 -1.07 14.77 7.18
N GLY A 140 -1.00 14.19 5.98
CA GLY A 140 0.27 13.69 5.44
C GLY A 140 0.63 12.28 5.90
N VAL A 141 -0.34 11.49 6.40
CA VAL A 141 -0.08 10.15 6.95
C VAL A 141 -1.02 9.09 6.35
N ILE A 142 -0.44 7.97 5.92
CA ILE A 142 -1.15 6.73 5.60
C ILE A 142 -0.92 5.76 6.76
N GLY A 143 -1.99 5.44 7.49
CA GLY A 143 -1.94 4.56 8.66
C GLY A 143 -2.65 3.25 8.38
N VAL A 144 -2.03 2.13 8.75
CA VAL A 144 -2.53 0.77 8.51
C VAL A 144 -2.47 -0.01 9.82
N ALA A 145 -3.63 -0.37 10.35
CA ALA A 145 -3.74 -1.30 11.48
C ALA A 145 -4.12 -2.70 10.98
N VAL A 146 -3.37 -3.71 11.39
CA VAL A 146 -3.53 -5.10 10.94
C VAL A 146 -3.96 -5.98 12.10
N PHE A 147 -4.96 -6.84 11.86
CA PHE A 147 -5.46 -7.81 12.83
C PHE A 147 -5.45 -9.21 12.22
N ARG A 148 -5.01 -10.20 13.01
CA ARG A 148 -5.15 -11.62 12.70
C ARG A 148 -6.59 -12.07 12.96
N GLU A 149 -7.00 -13.07 12.21
CA GLU A 149 -8.29 -13.72 12.43
C GLU A 149 -8.23 -14.65 13.64
N ALA A 150 -9.27 -14.66 14.45
CA ALA A 150 -9.42 -15.62 15.54
C ALA A 150 -9.42 -17.05 14.95
N PRO A 151 -8.69 -18.00 15.54
CA PRO A 151 -8.72 -19.38 15.07
C PRO A 151 -10.15 -19.91 15.18
N VAL A 152 -10.63 -20.53 14.10
CA VAL A 152 -11.86 -21.31 14.14
C VAL A 152 -11.58 -22.50 15.06
N ASN A 153 -12.08 -22.41 16.29
CA ASN A 153 -11.97 -23.50 17.25
C ASN A 153 -12.92 -24.60 16.76
N TYR A 154 -12.41 -25.56 16.00
CA TYR A 154 -13.17 -26.78 15.75
C TYR A 154 -13.27 -27.50 17.08
N PRO A 155 -14.46 -27.64 17.69
CA PRO A 155 -14.59 -28.61 18.76
C PRO A 155 -14.18 -29.95 18.15
N PHE A 156 -13.12 -30.55 18.67
CA PHE A 156 -12.83 -31.94 18.38
C PHE A 156 -14.00 -32.72 18.96
N GLU A 157 -15.02 -32.97 18.13
CA GLU A 157 -16.06 -33.93 18.47
C GLU A 157 -15.31 -35.24 18.64
N GLN A 158 -15.19 -35.72 19.89
CA GLN A 158 -14.63 -37.03 20.15
C GLN A 158 -15.45 -37.99 19.31
N ALA A 159 -14.85 -38.54 18.26
CA ALA A 159 -15.52 -39.54 17.45
C ALA A 159 -16.09 -40.57 18.42
N PRO A 160 -17.41 -40.84 18.42
CA PRO A 160 -17.98 -41.82 19.31
C PRO A 160 -17.15 -43.10 19.15
N ALA A 161 -16.67 -43.65 20.28
CA ALA A 161 -15.88 -44.87 20.28
C ALA A 161 -16.60 -45.87 19.37
N ALA A 162 -15.90 -46.30 18.31
CA ALA A 162 -16.46 -47.17 17.28
C ALA A 162 -16.92 -48.48 17.93
N THR A 163 -18.17 -48.49 18.39
CA THR A 163 -18.81 -49.64 19.02
C THR A 163 -19.54 -50.36 17.89
N GLU A 164 -18.88 -51.42 17.41
CA GLU A 164 -19.47 -52.62 16.79
C GLU A 164 -20.33 -52.50 15.51
N GLU A 165 -20.50 -51.34 14.89
CA GLU A 165 -21.23 -51.25 13.61
C GLU A 165 -20.43 -51.73 12.37
N ARG A 166 -19.17 -52.15 12.53
CA ARG A 166 -18.34 -52.66 11.42
C ARG A 166 -18.71 -54.06 10.95
N GLN A 167 -19.54 -54.81 11.69
CA GLN A 167 -19.95 -56.16 11.30
C GLN A 167 -21.19 -56.18 10.39
N SER A 168 -22.10 -55.19 10.48
CA SER A 168 -23.36 -55.23 9.71
C SER A 168 -23.25 -54.83 8.24
N TRP A 169 -22.14 -54.21 7.82
CA TRP A 169 -21.95 -53.78 6.43
C TRP A 169 -21.39 -54.88 5.51
N ARG A 170 -20.91 -56.00 6.07
CA ARG A 170 -20.41 -57.15 5.29
C ARG A 170 -21.48 -58.19 4.97
N GLU A 171 -22.63 -58.18 5.66
CA GLU A 171 -23.72 -59.15 5.45
C GLU A 171 -24.82 -58.66 4.50
N ARG A 172 -24.85 -57.37 4.15
CA ARG A 172 -25.79 -56.83 3.15
C ARG A 172 -25.08 -56.62 1.82
N GLY A 173 -24.87 -57.72 1.10
CA GLY A 173 -24.42 -57.70 -0.29
C GLY A 173 -25.40 -56.92 -1.17
N ILE A 174 -25.07 -55.66 -1.45
CA ILE A 174 -25.78 -54.86 -2.44
C ILE A 174 -24.74 -54.33 -3.44
N ASP A 175 -24.55 -55.10 -4.50
CA ASP A 175 -24.01 -54.60 -5.76
C ASP A 175 -24.93 -53.47 -6.25
N ARG A 176 -24.44 -52.23 -6.24
CA ARG A 176 -25.05 -51.18 -7.07
C ARG A 176 -23.98 -50.27 -7.66
N ALA A 177 -23.84 -50.44 -8.97
CA ALA A 177 -23.00 -49.68 -9.88
C ALA A 177 -23.10 -48.16 -9.64
N ALA A 178 -21.94 -47.50 -9.73
CA ALA A 178 -21.82 -46.06 -9.76
C ALA A 178 -22.32 -45.50 -11.10
N PRO A 179 -23.15 -44.44 -11.11
CA PRO A 179 -23.26 -43.58 -12.28
C PRO A 179 -22.20 -42.47 -12.20
N SER A 180 -21.34 -42.43 -13.20
CA SER A 180 -20.58 -41.23 -13.58
C SER A 180 -21.54 -40.20 -14.21
N ALA A 181 -21.40 -38.93 -13.84
CA ALA A 181 -22.07 -37.84 -14.54
C ALA A 181 -21.15 -36.60 -14.63
N GLN A 182 -20.87 -36.30 -15.89
CA GLN A 182 -20.16 -35.19 -16.50
C GLN A 182 -20.51 -33.78 -15.99
N ALA A 183 -19.55 -32.89 -16.19
CA ALA A 183 -19.60 -31.44 -16.03
C ALA A 183 -20.73 -30.72 -16.81
N ALA A 184 -21.18 -29.59 -16.25
CA ALA A 184 -21.79 -28.49 -17.01
C ALA A 184 -21.55 -27.15 -16.29
N ALA A 185 -20.97 -26.19 -17.01
CA ALA A 185 -20.93 -24.77 -16.65
C ALA A 185 -22.25 -24.07 -17.01
N PRO A 186 -22.50 -22.85 -16.52
CA PRO A 186 -23.31 -21.90 -17.27
C PRO A 186 -22.54 -20.61 -17.59
N ALA A 187 -22.71 -20.16 -18.83
CA ALA A 187 -22.35 -18.84 -19.32
C ALA A 187 -23.64 -17.98 -19.46
N GLY A 188 -23.54 -16.72 -19.01
CA GLY A 188 -24.13 -15.54 -19.66
C GLY A 188 -25.61 -15.20 -19.42
N VAL A 189 -25.84 -14.00 -18.88
CA VAL A 189 -26.66 -12.96 -19.53
C VAL A 189 -26.32 -11.58 -18.97
N ALA A 190 -25.98 -10.66 -19.88
CA ALA A 190 -25.86 -9.23 -19.65
C ALA A 190 -27.24 -8.57 -19.73
N SER A 191 -27.46 -7.51 -18.93
CA SER A 191 -28.45 -6.48 -19.28
C SER A 191 -28.02 -5.13 -18.70
N ALA A 192 -28.02 -4.14 -19.58
CA ALA A 192 -27.58 -2.76 -19.34
C ALA A 192 -28.79 -1.82 -19.17
N ASN A 193 -28.50 -0.64 -18.60
CA ASN A 193 -29.33 0.57 -18.41
C ASN A 193 -29.96 0.67 -17.01
N GLN A 194 -29.84 1.76 -16.24
CA GLN A 194 -29.65 3.16 -16.62
C GLN A 194 -29.12 3.95 -15.40
N ALA A 195 -28.03 4.69 -15.57
CA ALA A 195 -27.60 5.72 -14.63
C ALA A 195 -27.79 7.09 -15.30
N LYS A 196 -28.74 7.86 -14.80
CA LYS A 196 -28.85 9.30 -15.03
C LYS A 196 -29.15 9.99 -13.70
N ARG A 197 -28.15 10.72 -13.19
CA ARG A 197 -28.21 12.08 -12.60
C ARG A 197 -27.05 12.30 -11.65
N ALA A 198 -26.09 13.11 -12.08
CA ALA A 198 -25.45 14.19 -11.32
C ALA A 198 -24.25 14.73 -12.13
N LEU A 199 -24.56 15.50 -13.17
CA LEU A 199 -23.65 16.47 -13.76
C LEU A 199 -24.11 17.83 -13.23
N ALA A 200 -23.40 18.37 -12.25
CA ALA A 200 -23.39 19.80 -11.89
C ALA A 200 -22.36 20.01 -10.78
N ASP A 201 -21.07 19.80 -11.09
CA ASP A 201 -19.98 20.45 -10.35
C ASP A 201 -18.62 20.24 -11.07
N LYS A 202 -18.55 20.41 -12.40
CA LYS A 202 -17.35 20.04 -13.18
C LYS A 202 -16.43 21.20 -13.55
N ASP A 203 -16.83 22.43 -13.24
CA ASP A 203 -16.13 23.63 -13.72
C ASP A 203 -15.44 24.41 -12.58
N GLN A 204 -15.74 24.14 -11.31
CA GLN A 204 -15.03 24.74 -10.16
C GLN A 204 -13.80 23.94 -9.68
N TYR A 205 -13.63 22.67 -10.09
CA TYR A 205 -12.53 21.82 -9.58
C TYR A 205 -11.24 21.87 -10.41
N ARG A 206 -11.27 22.35 -11.66
CA ARG A 206 -10.12 22.27 -12.57
C ARG A 206 -9.14 23.44 -12.45
N GLU A 207 -9.61 24.60 -12.04
CA GLU A 207 -8.80 25.82 -12.01
C GLU A 207 -7.98 25.95 -10.71
N ASP A 208 -8.41 25.28 -9.64
CA ASP A 208 -7.81 25.40 -8.31
C ASP A 208 -6.76 24.33 -7.98
N GLN A 209 -6.59 23.28 -8.80
CA GLN A 209 -5.66 22.17 -8.49
C GLN A 209 -4.17 22.52 -8.61
N HIS A 210 -3.82 23.64 -9.26
CA HIS A 210 -2.42 24.01 -9.52
C HIS A 210 -1.78 24.90 -8.44
N SER A 211 -2.47 25.15 -7.32
CA SER A 211 -2.01 26.09 -6.27
C SER A 211 -1.45 25.42 -5.00
N ALA A 212 -1.17 24.11 -5.02
CA ALA A 212 -0.38 23.51 -3.95
C ALA A 212 1.10 23.90 -4.14
N ASP A 213 1.52 24.97 -3.48
CA ASP A 213 2.91 25.40 -3.49
C ASP A 213 3.80 24.27 -2.95
N GLN A 214 4.89 23.97 -3.65
CA GLN A 214 5.86 22.95 -3.24
C GLN A 214 6.57 23.23 -1.90
N HIS A 215 6.22 24.31 -1.20
CA HIS A 215 6.75 24.69 0.12
C HIS A 215 5.77 24.42 1.25
N SER A 216 4.53 24.02 0.93
CA SER A 216 3.52 23.68 1.94
C SER A 216 3.61 22.21 2.35
N GLU A 217 3.16 21.91 3.56
CA GLU A 217 2.81 20.54 3.98
C GLU A 217 1.88 19.91 2.92
N LEU A 218 1.74 18.58 2.90
CA LEU A 218 0.91 17.89 1.91
C LEU A 218 -0.12 16.99 2.60
N GLY A 219 -1.33 16.95 2.05
CA GLY A 219 -2.38 16.02 2.46
C GLY A 219 -3.03 15.35 1.25
N THR A 220 -4.25 14.84 1.42
CA THR A 220 -5.01 14.12 0.39
C THR A 220 -6.41 14.71 0.22
N GLY A 221 -6.79 14.87 -1.05
CA GLY A 221 -8.09 15.34 -1.52
C GLY A 221 -8.83 14.29 -2.34
N HIS A 222 -10.11 14.55 -2.62
CA HIS A 222 -10.96 13.66 -3.41
C HIS A 222 -10.77 13.89 -4.92
N GLY A 223 -10.39 12.82 -5.62
CA GLY A 223 -10.36 12.77 -7.08
C GLY A 223 -11.70 12.33 -7.68
N GLN A 224 -11.65 11.82 -8.91
CA GLN A 224 -12.84 11.38 -9.62
C GLN A 224 -13.41 10.10 -9.00
N ARG A 225 -14.69 9.80 -9.30
CA ARG A 225 -15.26 8.51 -8.94
C ARG A 225 -14.79 7.43 -9.91
N THR A 226 -14.25 6.35 -9.35
CA THR A 226 -13.67 5.25 -10.12
C THR A 226 -14.24 3.91 -9.66
N TRP A 227 -14.41 3.01 -10.63
CA TRP A 227 -14.86 1.64 -10.41
C TRP A 227 -13.83 0.82 -9.63
N SER A 228 -14.28 0.18 -8.56
CA SER A 228 -13.48 -0.65 -7.66
C SER A 228 -14.45 -1.54 -6.86
N PRO A 229 -14.80 -2.74 -7.35
CA PRO A 229 -15.78 -3.59 -6.70
C PRO A 229 -15.18 -4.32 -5.50
N VAL A 230 -15.97 -4.50 -4.46
CA VAL A 230 -15.65 -5.31 -3.28
C VAL A 230 -16.85 -6.15 -2.87
N ALA A 231 -16.61 -7.24 -2.13
CA ALA A 231 -17.65 -8.05 -1.51
C ALA A 231 -17.55 -7.97 0.02
N THR A 232 -18.67 -8.20 0.70
CA THR A 232 -18.69 -8.28 2.17
C THR A 232 -18.32 -9.68 2.63
N THR A 233 -17.57 -9.77 3.72
CA THR A 233 -17.26 -11.02 4.41
C THR A 233 -17.21 -10.77 5.91
N GLU A 234 -17.43 -11.81 6.70
CA GLU A 234 -17.25 -11.78 8.15
C GLU A 234 -15.79 -12.04 8.52
N PHE A 235 -15.36 -11.44 9.61
CA PHE A 235 -14.02 -11.58 10.17
C PHE A 235 -14.08 -11.38 11.67
N ALA A 236 -13.71 -12.40 12.44
CA ALA A 236 -13.57 -12.30 13.88
C ALA A 236 -12.09 -11.97 14.21
N ARG A 237 -11.83 -10.85 14.86
CA ARG A 237 -10.46 -10.48 15.25
C ARG A 237 -9.98 -11.41 16.36
N ALA A 238 -8.71 -11.80 16.33
CA ALA A 238 -8.08 -12.58 17.40
C ALA A 238 -7.88 -11.76 18.69
N SER A 239 -7.77 -10.43 18.56
CA SER A 239 -7.57 -9.47 19.66
C SER A 239 -8.27 -8.14 19.35
N ASP A 240 -8.58 -7.37 20.39
CA ASP A 240 -9.05 -5.99 20.25
C ASP A 240 -7.90 -5.04 19.91
N THR A 241 -6.64 -5.37 20.18
CA THR A 241 -5.49 -4.52 19.78
C THR A 241 -4.92 -4.96 18.44
N PRO A 242 -4.44 -4.04 17.58
CA PRO A 242 -3.76 -4.40 16.34
C PRO A 242 -2.54 -5.28 16.61
N ASP A 243 -2.32 -6.29 15.76
CA ASP A 243 -1.09 -7.08 15.73
C ASP A 243 0.08 -6.30 15.12
N ALA A 244 -0.22 -5.35 14.24
CA ALA A 244 0.75 -4.43 13.67
C ALA A 244 0.11 -3.08 13.35
N ILE A 245 0.90 -2.01 13.52
CA ILE A 245 0.60 -0.66 13.05
C ILE A 245 1.73 -0.24 12.12
N ILE A 246 1.38 0.18 10.92
CA ILE A 246 2.30 0.65 9.88
C ILE A 246 1.90 2.08 9.55
N GLU A 247 2.87 2.98 9.56
CA GLU A 247 2.68 4.39 9.23
C GLU A 247 3.66 4.80 8.14
N LEU A 248 3.12 5.43 7.10
CA LEU A 248 3.88 6.05 6.03
C LEU A 248 3.54 7.54 6.03
N GLN A 249 4.53 8.39 6.30
CA GLN A 249 4.38 9.82 6.14
C GLN A 249 4.64 10.18 4.68
N TYR A 250 3.93 11.14 4.13
CA TYR A 250 4.16 11.61 2.77
C TYR A 250 4.18 13.13 2.73
N ASP A 251 5.04 13.66 1.87
CA ASP A 251 5.21 15.10 1.76
C ASP A 251 5.86 15.47 0.42
N THR A 252 5.91 16.76 0.12
CA THR A 252 6.63 17.23 -1.06
C THR A 252 8.13 17.01 -0.89
N TYR A 253 8.83 16.75 -2.01
CA TYR A 253 10.29 16.58 -2.00
C TYR A 253 10.99 17.72 -1.26
N ARG A 254 10.59 18.96 -1.57
CA ARG A 254 11.18 20.16 -0.99
C ARG A 254 10.96 20.25 0.51
N HIS A 255 9.74 19.97 0.99
CA HIS A 255 9.48 19.99 2.43
C HIS A 255 10.24 18.88 3.17
N LEU A 256 10.37 17.67 2.59
CA LEU A 256 11.23 16.61 3.16
C LEU A 256 12.71 17.00 3.21
N VAL A 257 13.19 17.76 2.24
CA VAL A 257 14.55 18.34 2.26
C VAL A 257 14.70 19.39 3.37
N GLU A 258 13.69 20.23 3.58
CA GLU A 258 13.68 21.25 4.64
C GLU A 258 13.61 20.64 6.04
N ARG A 259 12.86 19.54 6.19
CA ARG A 259 12.80 18.70 7.40
C ARG A 259 14.07 17.88 7.64
N GLY A 260 14.98 17.82 6.67
CA GLY A 260 16.21 17.03 6.75
C GLY A 260 16.03 15.52 6.60
N VAL A 261 14.85 15.06 6.16
CA VAL A 261 14.58 13.66 5.79
C VAL A 261 15.40 13.30 4.56
N ILE A 262 15.38 14.17 3.55
CA ILE A 262 16.22 14.03 2.36
C ILE A 262 17.46 14.91 2.56
N PRO A 263 18.67 14.33 2.58
CA PRO A 263 19.89 15.12 2.70
C PRO A 263 19.99 16.12 1.55
N ARG A 264 20.15 17.41 1.86
CA ARG A 264 20.58 18.39 0.86
C ARG A 264 21.93 17.92 0.33
N GLN A 265 21.97 17.41 -0.90
CA GLN A 265 23.25 17.13 -1.54
C GLN A 265 23.99 18.47 -1.63
N ARG A 266 24.95 18.68 -0.72
CA ARG A 266 25.99 19.67 -0.92
C ARG A 266 26.81 19.13 -2.07
N HIS A 267 26.42 19.49 -3.29
CA HIS A 267 27.30 19.41 -4.41
C HIS A 267 28.51 20.27 -4.05
N TYR A 268 29.58 19.62 -3.55
CA TYR A 268 30.91 20.10 -3.83
C TYR A 268 31.06 19.96 -5.34
N HIS A 269 30.52 20.93 -6.08
CA HIS A 269 31.02 21.18 -7.42
C HIS A 269 32.49 21.47 -7.21
N ARG A 270 33.32 20.45 -7.44
CA ARG A 270 34.70 20.65 -7.82
C ARG A 270 34.59 21.29 -9.20
N GLN A 271 34.29 22.59 -9.21
CA GLN A 271 34.24 23.37 -10.44
C GLN A 271 35.57 23.10 -11.15
N PRO A 272 35.55 22.79 -12.44
CA PRO A 272 36.77 22.72 -13.24
C PRO A 272 37.57 23.99 -12.97
N ARG A 273 38.70 23.87 -12.27
CA ARG A 273 39.59 25.01 -12.06
C ARG A 273 40.41 25.16 -13.33
N ALA A 274 40.11 26.18 -14.11
CA ALA A 274 40.87 26.54 -15.32
C ALA A 274 42.37 26.76 -15.03
N PHE A 275 42.69 27.14 -13.79
CA PHE A 275 44.05 27.33 -13.29
C PHE A 275 44.34 26.36 -12.15
N ALA A 276 44.20 25.07 -12.40
CA ALA A 276 44.72 24.03 -11.52
C ALA A 276 46.24 24.02 -11.65
N GLY A 277 46.92 24.86 -10.86
CA GLY A 277 48.38 25.05 -10.93
C GLY A 277 49.14 23.73 -11.01
N GLY A 278 49.99 23.61 -12.03
CA GLY A 278 50.77 22.43 -12.35
C GLY A 278 51.31 22.49 -13.78
N PHE A 279 52.35 21.71 -14.06
CA PHE A 279 52.83 21.48 -15.42
C PHE A 279 51.99 20.38 -16.09
N VAL A 280 51.79 20.47 -17.41
CA VAL A 280 51.04 19.49 -18.20
C VAL A 280 51.73 18.12 -18.09
N ALA A 281 50.97 17.07 -17.77
CA ALA A 281 51.47 15.70 -17.78
C ALA A 281 51.44 15.12 -19.21
N ASP A 282 52.46 14.35 -19.58
CA ASP A 282 52.52 13.68 -20.87
C ASP A 282 51.37 12.66 -21.02
N PRO A 283 50.75 12.56 -22.21
CA PRO A 283 49.69 11.60 -22.45
C PRO A 283 50.22 10.17 -22.37
N PRO A 284 49.39 9.20 -21.94
CA PRO A 284 49.81 7.80 -21.89
C PRO A 284 50.16 7.30 -23.29
N TYR A 285 51.28 6.59 -23.39
CA TYR A 285 51.66 5.88 -24.62
C TYR A 285 50.59 4.83 -24.95
N ARG A 286 50.17 4.81 -26.21
CA ARG A 286 49.24 3.81 -26.76
C ARG A 286 49.89 2.44 -26.88
#